data_AF-G4ZEH8-F1
#
_entry.id   AF-G4ZEH8-F1
#
_cell.length_a   1.000
_cell.length_b   1.000
_cell.length_c   1.000
_cell.angle_alpha   90.00
_cell.angle_beta   90.00
_cell.angle_gamma   90.00
#
_symmetry.space_group_name_H-M   'P 1'
#
loop_
_entity.id
_entity.type
_entity.pdbx_description
1 polymer ?
#
loop_
_entity_poly.entity_id
_entity_poly.type
_entity_poly.pdbx_seq_one_letter_code
_entity_poly.pdbx_strand_id
1 'polypeptide(L)'
;MSWDGDALAILFGHMKNDQDGSRPRDARHVYANPFVPEICPVLTLAMYAAVLGIDDSKISPGGNQYDQFSKILKRVMQEDEMKVLLENEGLVPSDIGTHSAE
;
A
#
# COMPACT_ATOMS: atom_id res chain seq x y z
N MET A 1 -3.61 13.30 2.76
CA MET A 1 -3.37 13.08 1.32
C MET A 1 -3.84 14.33 0.60
N SER A 2 -3.19 14.68 -0.51
CA SER A 2 -3.54 15.83 -1.32
C SER A 2 -3.30 15.53 -2.80
N TRP A 3 -3.88 16.33 -3.68
CA TRP A 3 -3.55 16.31 -5.09
C TRP A 3 -2.42 17.30 -5.37
N ASP A 4 -1.40 16.88 -6.10
CA ASP A 4 -0.32 17.73 -6.63
C ASP A 4 -0.18 17.46 -8.13
N GLY A 5 -0.63 18.41 -8.94
CA GLY A 5 -0.72 18.24 -10.40
C GLY A 5 -1.57 17.02 -10.78
N ASP A 6 -0.94 16.03 -11.40
CA ASP A 6 -1.53 14.77 -11.85
C ASP A 6 -1.28 13.59 -10.88
N ALA A 7 -0.70 13.86 -9.71
CA ALA A 7 -0.38 12.86 -8.71
C ALA A 7 -1.23 12.97 -7.44
N LEU A 8 -1.59 11.81 -6.87
CA LEU A 8 -2.02 11.70 -5.49
C LEU A 8 -0.77 11.72 -4.59
N ALA A 9 -0.61 12.78 -3.81
CA ALA A 9 0.51 12.99 -2.90
C ALA A 9 0.21 12.42 -1.49
N ILE A 10 1.09 11.54 -1.02
CA ILE A 10 1.04 10.91 0.31
C ILE A 10 2.24 11.37 1.13
N LEU A 11 1.97 12.06 2.25
CA LEU A 11 2.98 12.45 3.23
C LEU A 11 3.10 11.36 4.29
N PHE A 12 4.33 10.93 4.55
CA PHE A 12 4.66 10.00 5.62
C PHE A 12 5.15 10.76 6.85
N GLY A 13 4.67 10.37 8.04
CA GLY A 13 5.09 10.99 9.30
C GLY A 13 6.53 10.62 9.69
N HIS A 14 6.95 9.41 9.33
CA HIS A 14 8.29 8.87 9.57
C HIS A 14 8.80 8.14 8.33
N MET A 15 10.11 8.21 8.08
CA MET A 15 10.78 7.47 7.01
C MET A 15 12.02 6.80 7.58
N LYS A 16 12.27 5.53 7.23
CA LYS A 16 13.43 4.76 7.73
C LYS A 16 14.78 5.41 7.40
N ASN A 17 14.85 6.20 6.32
CA ASN A 17 16.06 6.90 5.88
C ASN A 17 16.24 8.30 6.52
N ASP A 18 15.37 8.70 7.44
CA ASP A 18 15.34 10.01 8.10
C ASP A 18 15.27 9.83 9.63
N GLN A 19 16.29 9.15 10.17
CA GLN A 19 16.38 8.80 11.60
C GLN A 19 16.54 10.03 12.51
N ASP A 20 17.16 11.10 12.00
CA ASP A 20 17.36 12.37 12.70
C ASP A 20 16.20 13.35 12.49
N GLY A 21 15.24 13.03 11.61
CA GLY A 21 14.07 13.86 11.31
C GLY A 21 14.41 15.21 10.70
N SER A 22 15.63 15.36 10.17
CA SER A 22 16.13 16.62 9.63
C SER A 22 15.74 16.83 8.18
N ARG A 23 15.31 15.76 7.49
CA ARG A 23 14.99 15.83 6.07
C ARG A 23 13.60 16.42 5.86
N PRO A 24 13.43 17.22 4.80
CA PRO A 24 12.11 17.62 4.34
C PRO A 24 11.24 16.38 4.11
N ARG A 25 9.98 16.44 4.57
CA ARG A 25 9.00 15.38 4.33
C ARG A 25 8.51 15.45 2.89
N ASP A 26 9.27 14.87 1.98
CA ASP A 26 8.88 14.80 0.58
C ASP A 26 7.70 13.85 0.40
N ALA A 27 6.63 14.36 -0.21
CA ALA A 27 5.47 13.54 -0.53
C ALA A 27 5.85 12.42 -1.51
N ARG A 28 5.27 11.23 -1.33
CA ARG A 28 5.31 10.17 -2.33
C ARG A 28 4.16 10.37 -3.29
N HIS A 29 4.48 10.44 -4.57
CA HIS A 29 3.50 10.62 -5.64
C HIS A 29 3.00 9.26 -6.14
N VAL A 30 1.68 9.12 -6.18
CA VAL A 30 0.98 7.97 -6.73
C VAL A 30 0.20 8.43 -7.95
N TYR A 31 0.49 7.83 -9.10
CA TYR A 31 -0.12 8.18 -10.38
C TYR A 31 -1.25 7.23 -10.76
N ALA A 32 -2.21 7.73 -11.52
CA ALA A 32 -3.21 6.89 -12.14
C ALA A 32 -2.59 6.06 -13.28
N ASN A 33 -2.95 4.77 -13.36
CA ASN A 33 -2.63 3.90 -14.48
C ASN A 33 -3.92 3.63 -15.30
N PRO A 34 -4.18 4.37 -16.39
CA PRO A 34 -5.37 4.16 -17.21
C PRO A 34 -5.25 2.94 -18.13
N PHE A 35 -4.05 2.38 -18.34
CA PHE A 35 -3.82 1.28 -19.27
C PHE A 35 -4.12 -0.09 -18.67
N VAL A 36 -3.88 -0.23 -17.36
CA VAL A 36 -4.16 -1.46 -16.60
C VAL A 36 -4.97 -1.07 -15.36
N PRO A 37 -6.28 -0.85 -15.51
CA PRO A 37 -7.15 -0.36 -14.43
C PRO A 37 -7.17 -1.30 -13.21
N GLU A 38 -6.92 -2.60 -13.41
CA GLU A 38 -6.90 -3.62 -12.36
C GLU A 38 -5.82 -3.37 -11.30
N ILE A 39 -4.74 -2.69 -11.68
CA ILE A 39 -3.62 -2.35 -10.78
C ILE A 39 -3.52 -0.84 -10.51
N CYS A 40 -4.52 -0.05 -10.91
CA CYS A 40 -4.51 1.40 -10.78
C CYS A 40 -4.88 1.84 -9.35
N PRO A 41 -3.94 2.33 -8.52
CA PRO A 41 -4.20 2.64 -7.12
C PRO A 41 -5.21 3.78 -6.94
N VAL A 42 -5.18 4.79 -7.82
CA VAL A 42 -6.14 5.90 -7.81
C VAL A 42 -7.56 5.41 -8.10
N LEU A 43 -7.73 4.52 -9.08
CA LEU A 43 -9.03 3.94 -9.41
C LEU A 43 -9.53 3.06 -8.26
N THR A 44 -8.68 2.19 -7.71
CA THR A 44 -9.03 1.34 -6.57
C THR A 44 -9.50 2.19 -5.38
N LEU A 45 -8.81 3.28 -5.06
CA LEU A 45 -9.19 4.18 -3.97
C LEU A 45 -10.54 4.88 -4.25
N ALA A 46 -10.77 5.33 -5.49
CA ALA A 46 -12.03 5.96 -5.88
C ALA A 46 -13.21 4.99 -5.78
N MET A 47 -13.04 3.75 -6.26
CA MET A 47 -14.05 2.70 -6.12
C MET A 47 -14.33 2.36 -4.65
N TYR A 48 -13.27 2.27 -3.84
CA TYR A 48 -13.39 2.06 -2.41
C TYR A 48 -14.23 3.17 -1.75
N ALA A 49 -13.92 4.43 -2.04
CA ALA A 49 -14.66 5.58 -1.52
C ALA A 49 -16.13 5.58 -1.93
N ALA A 50 -16.42 5.23 -3.18
CA ALA A 50 -17.78 5.20 -3.70
C ALA A 50 -18.64 4.09 -3.09
N VAL A 51 -18.04 2.94 -2.74
CA VAL A 51 -18.77 1.77 -2.25
C VAL A 51 -18.85 1.73 -0.72
N LEU A 52 -17.74 2.03 -0.03
CA LEU A 52 -17.61 1.86 1.41
C LEU A 52 -17.60 3.19 2.17
N GLY A 53 -17.40 4.30 1.47
CA GLY A 53 -17.16 5.60 2.08
C GLY A 53 -15.73 5.72 2.62
N ILE A 54 -15.27 6.96 2.77
CA ILE A 54 -14.02 7.30 3.47
C ILE A 54 -14.41 8.28 4.57
N ASP A 55 -13.90 8.04 5.78
CA ASP A 55 -14.03 8.98 6.88
C ASP A 55 -12.78 9.89 6.95
N ASP A 56 -12.93 11.07 7.56
CA ASP A 56 -11.86 12.09 7.62
C ASP A 56 -10.59 11.61 8.37
N SER A 57 -10.67 10.49 9.10
CA SER A 57 -9.60 9.99 9.95
C SER A 57 -8.91 8.73 9.41
N LYS A 58 -9.61 7.90 8.63
CA LYS A 58 -9.17 6.57 8.18
C LYS A 58 -9.80 6.20 6.83
N ILE A 59 -8.92 5.74 5.94
CA ILE A 59 -9.33 5.18 4.64
C ILE A 59 -9.95 3.80 4.81
N SER A 60 -9.46 2.99 5.75
CA SER A 60 -9.95 1.63 5.98
C SER A 60 -10.53 1.48 7.38
N PRO A 61 -11.69 0.80 7.52
CA PRO A 61 -12.32 0.57 8.80
C PRO A 61 -11.47 -0.37 9.64
N GLY A 62 -11.42 -0.12 10.95
CA GLY A 62 -10.70 -0.96 11.91
C GLY A 62 -9.69 -0.21 12.79
N GLY A 63 -9.26 -0.89 13.85
CA GLY A 63 -8.33 -0.34 14.86
C GLY A 63 -6.85 -0.49 14.48
N ASN A 64 -6.47 -1.59 13.82
CA ASN A 64 -5.09 -1.91 13.49
C ASN A 64 -4.95 -2.30 12.01
N GLN A 65 -4.68 -1.31 11.16
CA GLN A 65 -4.55 -1.49 9.71
C GLN A 65 -3.29 -2.27 9.34
N TYR A 66 -2.19 -2.10 10.11
CA TYR A 66 -0.96 -2.86 9.90
C TYR A 66 -1.18 -4.36 10.11
N ASP A 67 -1.82 -4.75 11.21
CA ASP A 67 -2.14 -6.16 11.48
C ASP A 67 -3.06 -6.74 10.43
N GLN A 68 -4.05 -5.95 9.97
CA GLN A 68 -4.97 -6.37 8.92
C GLN A 68 -4.23 -6.62 7.61
N PHE A 69 -3.38 -5.69 7.19
CA PHE A 69 -2.54 -5.85 6.01
C PHE A 69 -1.62 -7.07 6.14
N SER A 70 -0.93 -7.22 7.27
CA SER A 70 -0.02 -8.34 7.52
C SER A 70 -0.73 -9.70 7.47
N LYS A 71 -1.95 -9.79 8.02
CA LYS A 71 -2.77 -11.02 7.94
C LYS A 71 -3.20 -11.34 6.51
N ILE A 72 -3.65 -10.34 5.76
CA ILE A 72 -4.07 -10.51 4.36
C ILE A 72 -2.86 -10.93 3.50
N LEU A 73 -1.73 -10.23 3.63
CA LEU A 73 -0.51 -10.55 2.91
C LEU A 73 -0.06 -11.99 3.19
N LYS A 74 0.01 -12.38 4.46
CA LYS A 74 0.35 -13.76 4.85
C LYS A 74 -0.59 -14.78 4.22
N ARG A 75 -1.89 -14.51 4.17
CA ARG A 75 -2.85 -15.40 3.52
C ARG A 75 -2.59 -15.52 2.03
N VAL A 76 -2.42 -14.40 1.32
CA VAL A 76 -2.17 -14.39 -0.12
C VAL A 76 -0.88 -15.14 -0.47
N MET A 77 0.18 -14.97 0.32
CA MET A 77 1.44 -15.69 0.14
C MET A 77 1.35 -17.21 0.40
N GLN A 78 0.24 -17.70 0.96
CA GLN A 78 0.00 -19.13 1.20
C GLN A 78 -0.87 -19.80 0.13
N GLU A 79 -1.49 -19.02 -0.76
CA GLU A 79 -2.28 -19.56 -1.89
C GLU A 79 -1.36 -20.32 -2.86
N ASP A 80 -1.84 -21.44 -3.40
CA ASP A 80 -1.03 -22.33 -4.24
C ASP A 80 -0.54 -21.62 -5.51
N GLU A 81 -1.39 -20.79 -6.13
CA GLU A 81 -1.01 -19.99 -7.30
C GLU A 81 0.14 -19.03 -6.99
N MET A 82 0.11 -18.36 -5.83
CA MET A 82 1.20 -17.49 -5.43
C MET A 82 2.48 -18.26 -5.12
N LYS A 83 2.40 -19.44 -4.50
CA LYS A 83 3.60 -20.26 -4.25
C LYS A 83 4.29 -20.63 -5.56
N VAL A 84 3.52 -21.05 -6.56
CA VAL A 84 4.05 -21.37 -7.90
C VAL A 84 4.70 -20.14 -8.54
N LEU A 85 4.06 -18.96 -8.45
CA LEU A 85 4.64 -17.72 -8.99
C LEU A 85 5.95 -17.35 -8.28
N LEU A 86 6.01 -17.46 -6.95
CA LEU A 86 7.22 -17.16 -6.18
C LEU A 86 8.35 -18.13 -6.50
N GLU A 87 8.06 -19.43 -6.59
CA GLU A 87 9.03 -20.45 -6.97
C GLU A 87 9.62 -20.19 -8.36
N ASN A 88 8.80 -19.76 -9.33
CA ASN A 88 9.27 -19.39 -10.67
C ASN A 88 10.22 -18.19 -10.66
N GLU A 89 10.07 -17.29 -9.70
CA GLU A 89 10.93 -16.13 -9.49
C GLU A 89 12.10 -16.42 -8.52
N GLY A 90 12.25 -17.66 -8.04
CA GLY A 90 13.30 -18.07 -7.10
C GLY A 90 13.13 -17.52 -5.69
N LEU A 91 11.90 -17.17 -5.30
CA LEU A 91 11.53 -16.62 -4.00
C LEU A 91 10.76 -17.64 -3.17
N VAL A 92 10.83 -17.52 -1.84
CA VAL A 92 9.93 -18.23 -0.92
C VAL A 92 8.99 -17.26 -0.20
N PRO A 93 7.78 -17.69 0.21
CA PRO A 93 6.82 -16.83 0.91
C PRO A 93 7.39 -16.09 2.13
N SER A 94 8.37 -16.66 2.82
CA SER A 94 9.03 -16.03 3.98
C SER A 94 9.93 -14.84 3.62
N ASP A 95 10.31 -14.68 2.34
CA ASP A 95 11.13 -13.56 1.89
C ASP A 95 10.32 -12.26 1.81
N ILE A 96 8.98 -12.37 1.72
CA ILE A 96 8.06 -11.24 1.61
C ILE A 96 7.32 -11.05 2.93
N GLY A 97 7.47 -9.88 3.54
CA GLY A 97 6.85 -9.58 4.83
C GLY A 97 6.61 -8.10 5.07
N THR A 98 5.98 -7.80 6.20
CA THR A 98 5.58 -6.42 6.59
C THR A 98 6.63 -5.69 7.41
N HIS A 99 7.84 -6.22 7.54
CA HIS A 99 8.94 -5.65 8.35
C HIS A 99 9.34 -4.21 7.93
N SER A 100 8.91 -3.76 6.75
CA SER A 100 9.13 -2.41 6.24
C SER A 100 7.91 -1.49 6.31
N ALA A 101 6.78 -1.97 6.81
CA ALA A 101 5.53 -1.20 6.92
C ALA A 101 5.29 -0.61 8.33
N GLU A 102 6.23 -0.82 9.26
CA GLU A 102 6.34 -0.11 10.56
C GLU A 102 7.20 1.15 10.46
#